data_AF-A0A7W4GUT3-F1
#
_entry.id   AF-A0A7W4GUT3-F1
#
_cell.length_a   1.000
_cell.length_b   1.000
_cell.length_c   1.000
_cell.angle_alpha   90.00
_cell.angle_beta   90.00
_cell.angle_gamma   90.00
#
_symmetry.space_group_name_H-M   'P 1'
#
loop_
_entity.id
_entity.type
_entity.pdbx_description
1 polymer ?
#
loop_
_entity_poly.entity_id
_entity_poly.type
_entity_poly.pdbx_seq_one_letter_code
_entity_poly.pdbx_strand_id
1 'polypeptide(L)'
;MAALLTEYHLTDPDDMHPAVALARYGKRRTGDLFVGLWLGMIVEAQQMRPSLSNVKRQVEKFESGQDLRRAVEEAGGAAVDAELADAARVYFASALEDASYTSTLLKMRRLSGTQVRDKAAHEVLRTADLILEARLGERYVPLLVRGFLAGLAPHGARELREALADHPELVDTITPILEA
;
A
#
# COMPACT_ATOMS: atom_id res chain seq x y z
N MET A 1 10.16 -13.32 20.48
CA MET A 1 11.22 -12.59 19.75
C MET A 1 10.52 -11.54 18.92
N ALA A 2 10.66 -10.26 19.27
CA ALA A 2 10.14 -9.18 18.46
C ALA A 2 10.96 -9.17 17.17
N ALA A 3 10.33 -9.51 16.03
CA ALA A 3 10.92 -9.26 14.74
C ALA A 3 11.24 -7.76 14.70
N LEU A 4 12.53 -7.45 14.57
CA LEU A 4 13.02 -6.09 14.56
C LEU A 4 12.36 -5.38 13.38
N LEU A 5 11.72 -4.24 13.63
CA LEU A 5 11.09 -3.37 12.62
C LEU A 5 12.06 -3.02 11.47
N THR A 6 13.36 -3.24 11.64
CA THR A 6 14.43 -3.02 10.65
C THR A 6 14.50 -4.02 9.50
N GLU A 7 13.88 -5.20 9.57
CA GLU A 7 13.97 -6.16 8.44
C GLU A 7 13.01 -5.85 7.27
N TYR A 8 12.08 -4.90 7.44
CA TYR A 8 11.06 -4.62 6.43
C TYR A 8 11.12 -3.23 5.80
N HIS A 9 11.93 -2.27 6.27
CA HIS A 9 11.95 -0.91 5.72
C HIS A 9 13.16 -0.71 4.79
N LEU A 10 12.97 -0.07 3.62
CA LEU A 10 14.07 0.27 2.70
C LEU A 10 14.97 1.38 3.26
N THR A 11 14.48 2.14 4.23
CA THR A 11 15.20 3.20 4.91
C THR A 11 15.03 2.99 6.41
N ASP A 12 16.15 2.96 7.14
CA ASP A 12 16.10 2.96 8.59
C ASP A 12 15.36 4.24 9.04
N PRO A 13 14.38 4.17 9.95
CA PRO A 13 13.73 5.36 10.51
C PRO A 13 14.71 6.42 11.02
N ASP A 14 15.94 6.02 11.39
CA ASP A 14 16.99 6.92 11.86
C ASP A 14 17.79 7.60 10.72
N ASP A 15 17.68 7.13 9.49
CA ASP A 15 18.23 7.76 8.28
C ASP A 15 17.21 8.66 7.55
N MET A 16 15.94 8.61 7.96
CA MET A 16 14.85 9.39 7.41
C MET A 16 14.85 10.84 7.92
N HIS A 17 14.37 11.80 7.12
CA HIS A 17 14.16 13.16 7.60
C HIS A 17 13.26 13.14 8.86
N PRO A 18 13.64 13.80 9.97
CA PRO A 18 12.95 13.64 11.26
C PRO A 18 11.45 13.93 11.24
N ALA A 19 11.02 14.93 10.46
CA ALA A 19 9.60 15.24 10.29
C ALA A 19 8.84 14.12 9.57
N VAL A 20 9.45 13.47 8.58
CA VAL A 20 8.84 12.35 7.85
C VAL A 20 8.77 11.11 8.75
N ALA A 21 9.83 10.82 9.51
CA ALA A 21 9.83 9.73 10.49
C ALA A 21 8.76 9.93 11.56
N LEU A 22 8.58 11.17 12.03
CA LEU A 22 7.52 11.53 12.96
C LEU A 22 6.13 11.35 12.34
N ALA A 23 5.92 11.77 11.10
CA ALA A 23 4.65 11.58 10.39
C ALA A 23 4.30 10.10 10.18
N ARG A 24 5.30 9.27 9.89
CA ARG A 24 5.13 7.84 9.62
C ARG A 24 4.94 7.02 10.89
N TYR A 25 5.76 7.22 11.92
CA TYR A 25 5.77 6.35 13.09
C TYR A 25 5.16 6.99 14.36
N GLY A 26 4.91 8.29 14.33
CA GLY A 26 4.48 9.06 15.49
C GLY A 26 5.54 9.12 16.59
N LYS A 27 5.28 9.94 17.62
CA LYS A 27 6.23 10.15 18.73
C LYS A 27 6.60 8.89 19.51
N ARG A 28 5.66 7.96 19.63
CA ARG A 28 5.83 6.73 20.42
C ARG A 28 6.37 5.57 19.59
N ARG A 29 6.50 5.71 18.26
CA ARG A 29 6.93 4.66 17.33
C ARG A 29 6.20 3.32 17.53
N THR A 30 4.90 3.37 17.84
CA THR A 30 4.10 2.17 18.16
C THR A 30 3.55 1.45 16.93
N GLY A 31 3.68 2.04 15.75
CA GLY A 31 3.23 1.46 14.49
C GLY A 31 3.48 2.39 13.32
N ASP A 32 3.34 1.86 12.10
CA ASP A 32 3.50 2.61 10.85
C ASP A 32 2.12 3.13 10.39
N LEU A 33 1.93 4.45 10.48
CA LEU A 33 0.71 5.15 10.11
C LEU A 33 0.48 5.16 8.60
N PHE A 34 1.55 5.08 7.80
CA PHE A 34 1.46 5.05 6.34
C PHE A 34 1.00 3.66 5.89
N VAL A 35 1.53 2.60 6.49
CA VAL A 35 0.99 1.24 6.32
C VAL A 35 -0.47 1.17 6.80
N GLY A 36 -0.79 1.84 7.92
CA GLY A 36 -2.16 1.94 8.42
C GLY A 36 -3.13 2.60 7.43
N LEU A 37 -2.66 3.63 6.69
CA LEU A 37 -3.44 4.22 5.61
C LEU A 37 -3.75 3.20 4.51
N TRP A 38 -2.71 2.53 3.98
CA TRP A 38 -2.88 1.52 2.93
C TRP A 38 -3.79 0.38 3.38
N LEU A 39 -3.56 -0.15 4.58
CA LEU A 39 -4.37 -1.22 5.14
C LEU A 39 -5.85 -0.83 5.19
N GLY A 40 -6.18 0.38 5.63
CA GLY A 40 -7.58 0.81 5.68
C GLY A 40 -8.22 0.95 4.30
N MET A 41 -7.49 1.47 3.31
CA MET A 41 -8.01 1.55 1.92
C MET A 41 -8.19 0.16 1.30
N ILE A 42 -7.22 -0.74 1.48
CA ILE A 42 -7.26 -2.09 0.94
C ILE A 42 -8.38 -2.89 1.61
N VAL A 43 -8.51 -2.84 2.94
CA VAL A 43 -9.59 -3.52 3.67
C VAL A 43 -10.96 -3.02 3.19
N GLU A 44 -11.13 -1.72 3.00
CA GLU A 44 -12.39 -1.17 2.48
C GLU A 44 -12.68 -1.65 1.04
N ALA A 45 -11.66 -1.69 0.18
CA ALA A 45 -11.77 -2.18 -1.20
C ALA A 45 -12.16 -3.67 -1.29
N GLN A 46 -11.81 -4.48 -0.28
CA GLN A 46 -12.17 -5.89 -0.24
C GLN A 46 -13.55 -6.19 0.34
N GLN A 47 -14.29 -5.17 0.84
CA GLN A 47 -15.64 -5.37 1.33
C GLN A 47 -16.61 -5.69 0.19
N MET A 48 -17.68 -6.45 0.50
CA MET A 48 -18.76 -6.69 -0.46
C MET A 48 -19.46 -5.40 -0.91
N ARG A 49 -19.42 -4.35 -0.07
CA ARG A 49 -19.99 -3.03 -0.34
C ARG A 49 -19.04 -1.94 0.18
N PRO A 50 -18.01 -1.57 -0.60
CA PRO A 50 -17.07 -0.53 -0.20
C PRO A 50 -17.77 0.83 0.00
N SER A 51 -17.33 1.59 1.00
CA SER A 51 -17.84 2.94 1.29
C SER A 51 -16.86 4.02 0.85
N LEU A 52 -17.16 4.68 -0.28
CA LEU A 52 -16.37 5.82 -0.77
C LEU A 52 -16.24 6.93 0.28
N SER A 53 -17.29 7.17 1.09
CA SER A 53 -17.25 8.17 2.16
C SER A 53 -16.30 7.82 3.29
N ASN A 54 -16.16 6.53 3.62
CA ASN A 54 -15.23 6.10 4.67
C ASN A 54 -13.79 6.30 4.22
N VAL A 55 -13.46 5.92 2.98
CA VAL A 55 -12.11 6.12 2.42
C VAL A 55 -11.77 7.60 2.33
N LYS A 56 -12.69 8.43 1.81
CA LYS A 56 -12.53 9.89 1.78
C LYS A 56 -12.20 10.46 3.15
N ARG A 57 -12.99 10.11 4.17
CA ARG A 57 -12.77 10.56 5.54
C ARG A 57 -11.43 10.07 6.10
N GLN A 58 -11.01 8.84 5.77
CA GLN A 58 -9.73 8.30 6.21
C GLN A 58 -8.55 9.07 5.59
N VAL A 59 -8.60 9.30 4.27
CA VAL A 59 -7.58 10.08 3.55
C VAL A 59 -7.56 11.52 4.04
N GLU A 60 -8.70 12.18 4.16
CA GLU A 60 -8.79 13.56 4.67
C GLU A 60 -8.22 13.68 6.09
N LYS A 61 -8.51 12.72 6.96
CA LYS A 61 -7.93 12.68 8.31
C LYS A 61 -6.42 12.49 8.28
N PHE A 62 -5.91 11.65 7.39
CA PHE A 62 -4.48 11.44 7.21
C PHE A 62 -3.80 12.72 6.69
N GLU A 63 -4.34 13.32 5.63
CA GLU A 63 -3.81 14.52 4.98
C GLU A 63 -3.86 15.79 5.86
N SER A 64 -4.91 15.93 6.66
CA SER A 64 -5.07 17.06 7.59
C SER A 64 -4.17 16.96 8.83
N GLY A 65 -3.50 15.83 9.04
CA GLY A 65 -2.59 15.57 10.15
C GLY A 65 -1.46 16.61 10.22
N GLN A 66 -1.26 17.18 11.42
CA GLN A 66 -0.24 18.21 11.61
C GLN A 66 1.17 17.69 11.30
N ASP A 67 1.49 16.47 11.71
CA ASP A 67 2.82 15.88 11.50
C ASP A 67 3.09 15.63 10.00
N LEU A 68 2.07 15.22 9.23
CA LEU A 68 2.21 15.03 7.78
C LEU A 68 2.37 16.37 7.05
N ARG A 69 1.57 17.39 7.38
CA ARG A 69 1.73 18.73 6.81
C ARG A 69 3.12 19.29 7.06
N ARG A 70 3.62 19.12 8.29
CA ARG A 70 4.99 19.49 8.66
C ARG A 70 6.04 18.72 7.86
N ALA A 71 5.85 17.42 7.65
CA ALA A 71 6.76 16.61 6.83
C ALA A 71 6.81 17.11 5.38
N VAL A 72 5.67 17.47 4.79
CA VAL A 72 5.60 18.07 3.45
C VAL A 72 6.28 19.43 3.40
N GLU A 73 6.08 20.28 4.42
CA GLU A 73 6.71 21.60 4.50
C GLU A 73 8.24 21.52 4.66
N GLU A 74 8.76 20.60 5.48
CA GLU A 74 10.19 20.52 5.79
C GLU A 74 10.99 19.66 4.79
N ALA A 75 10.42 18.54 4.32
CA ALA A 75 11.12 17.57 3.46
C ALA A 75 10.61 17.55 2.00
N GLY A 76 9.47 18.19 1.73
CA GLY A 76 8.84 18.20 0.41
C GLY A 76 7.92 17.00 0.16
N GLY A 77 6.95 17.18 -0.74
CA GLY A 77 5.97 16.14 -1.09
C GLY A 77 6.60 14.87 -1.66
N ALA A 78 7.66 15.00 -2.46
CA ALA A 78 8.32 13.84 -3.06
C ALA A 78 8.95 12.89 -2.02
N ALA A 79 9.48 13.43 -0.92
CA ALA A 79 10.03 12.61 0.17
C ALA A 79 8.91 11.84 0.89
N VAL A 80 7.78 12.49 1.14
CA VAL A 80 6.60 11.85 1.74
C VAL A 80 6.01 10.78 0.82
N ASP A 81 5.92 11.06 -0.48
CA ASP A 81 5.43 10.13 -1.48
C ASP A 81 6.33 8.89 -1.60
N ALA A 82 7.66 9.06 -1.52
CA ALA A 82 8.60 7.95 -1.49
C ALA A 82 8.35 7.02 -0.29
N GLU A 83 8.13 7.58 0.90
CA GLU A 83 7.81 6.81 2.11
C GLU A 83 6.41 6.17 2.06
N LEU A 84 5.43 6.81 1.41
CA LEU A 84 4.12 6.21 1.15
C LEU A 84 4.24 5.01 0.20
N ALA A 85 5.05 5.11 -0.85
CA ALA A 85 5.33 3.98 -1.74
C ALA A 85 6.08 2.86 -1.01
N ASP A 86 7.05 3.18 -0.16
CA ASP A 86 7.72 2.18 0.69
C ASP A 86 6.73 1.51 1.66
N ALA A 87 5.82 2.26 2.27
CA ALA A 87 4.79 1.67 3.13
C ALA A 87 3.88 0.69 2.37
N ALA A 88 3.50 1.00 1.12
CA ALA A 88 2.79 0.06 0.27
C ALA A 88 3.65 -1.19 -0.01
N ARG A 89 4.95 -1.01 -0.28
CA ARG A 89 5.89 -2.13 -0.45
C ARG A 89 5.96 -3.01 0.80
N VAL A 90 6.07 -2.43 1.99
CA VAL A 90 6.08 -3.16 3.27
C VAL A 90 4.82 -4.01 3.42
N TYR A 91 3.66 -3.41 3.12
CA TYR A 91 2.39 -4.13 3.16
C TYR A 91 2.41 -5.38 2.26
N PHE A 92 2.75 -5.23 0.98
CA PHE A 92 2.74 -6.36 0.05
C PHE A 92 3.86 -7.38 0.30
N ALA A 93 5.04 -6.94 0.72
CA ALA A 93 6.11 -7.83 1.12
C ALA A 93 5.69 -8.72 2.31
N SER A 94 5.00 -8.14 3.29
CA SER A 94 4.51 -8.89 4.46
C SER A 94 3.46 -9.96 4.11
N ALA A 95 2.70 -9.76 3.02
CA ALA A 95 1.66 -10.70 2.59
C ALA A 95 2.20 -12.08 2.15
N LEU A 96 3.46 -12.15 1.68
CA LEU A 96 4.13 -13.41 1.34
C LEU A 96 4.54 -14.23 2.58
N GLU A 97 4.74 -13.55 3.70
CA GLU A 97 5.29 -14.12 4.93
C GLU A 97 4.21 -14.41 5.97
N ASP A 98 3.08 -13.70 5.91
CA ASP A 98 1.97 -13.88 6.83
C ASP A 98 1.20 -15.20 6.57
N ALA A 99 1.28 -16.11 7.53
CA ALA A 99 0.54 -17.38 7.53
C ALA A 99 -0.99 -17.17 7.47
N SER A 100 -1.51 -16.02 7.92
CA SER A 100 -2.94 -15.68 7.88
C SER A 100 -3.43 -15.35 6.46
N TYR A 101 -2.60 -14.72 5.61
CA TYR A 101 -2.89 -14.48 4.20
C TYR A 101 -3.01 -15.77 3.40
N THR A 102 -2.28 -16.79 3.85
CA THR A 102 -2.24 -18.11 3.24
C THR A 102 -3.34 -19.06 3.71
N SER A 103 -4.23 -18.63 4.63
CA SER A 103 -5.26 -19.47 5.22
C SER A 103 -6.65 -19.17 4.64
N THR A 104 -7.10 -19.99 3.70
CA THR A 104 -8.54 -20.08 3.40
C THR A 104 -9.29 -20.67 4.59
N LEU A 105 -10.48 -20.13 4.90
CA LEU A 105 -11.44 -20.69 5.85
C LEU A 105 -11.47 -22.22 5.74
N LEU A 106 -11.36 -22.94 6.88
CA LEU A 106 -11.40 -24.41 7.04
C LEU A 106 -10.08 -25.20 7.04
N LYS A 107 -8.93 -24.62 7.43
CA LYS A 107 -7.67 -25.37 7.72
C LYS A 107 -7.17 -26.29 6.59
N MET A 108 -7.48 -26.01 5.34
CA MET A 108 -7.02 -26.82 4.20
C MET A 108 -6.33 -25.96 3.15
N ARG A 109 -5.02 -26.21 3.03
CA ARG A 109 -4.05 -25.73 2.03
C ARG A 109 -3.59 -24.27 2.16
N ARG A 110 -2.32 -24.12 2.55
CA ARG A 110 -1.55 -22.87 2.47
C ARG A 110 -1.54 -22.40 1.02
N LEU A 111 -1.89 -21.14 0.74
CA LEU A 111 -1.69 -20.55 -0.59
C LEU A 111 -0.21 -20.68 -0.98
N SER A 112 0.03 -21.09 -2.22
CA SER A 112 1.37 -21.00 -2.82
C SER A 112 1.75 -19.54 -3.02
N GLY A 113 3.05 -19.25 -3.11
CA GLY A 113 3.52 -17.88 -3.36
C GLY A 113 2.90 -17.26 -4.62
N THR A 114 2.66 -18.04 -5.67
CA THR A 114 1.96 -17.56 -6.88
C THR A 114 0.52 -17.15 -6.59
N GLN A 115 -0.22 -17.92 -5.79
CA GLN A 115 -1.60 -17.58 -5.43
C GLN A 115 -1.68 -16.35 -4.53
N VAL A 116 -0.68 -16.15 -3.66
CA VAL A 116 -0.59 -14.93 -2.86
C VAL A 116 -0.35 -13.72 -3.75
N ARG A 117 0.58 -13.81 -4.72
CA ARG A 117 0.87 -12.70 -5.65
C ARG A 117 -0.32 -12.36 -6.55
N ASP A 118 -1.01 -13.38 -7.06
CA ASP A 118 -2.22 -13.22 -7.87
C ASP A 118 -3.34 -12.52 -7.08
N LYS A 119 -3.57 -12.96 -5.84
CA LYS A 119 -4.51 -12.29 -4.93
C LYS A 119 -4.10 -10.83 -4.66
N ALA A 120 -2.82 -10.59 -4.38
CA ALA A 120 -2.32 -9.24 -4.15
C ALA A 120 -2.47 -8.33 -5.37
N ALA A 121 -2.32 -8.86 -6.59
CA ALA A 121 -2.54 -8.11 -7.83
C ALA A 121 -4.01 -7.66 -7.95
N HIS A 122 -4.97 -8.55 -7.69
CA HIS A 122 -6.39 -8.21 -7.67
C HIS A 122 -6.74 -7.19 -6.57
N GLU A 123 -6.08 -7.27 -5.41
CA GLU A 123 -6.25 -6.29 -4.33
C GLU A 123 -5.75 -4.90 -4.72
N VAL A 124 -4.62 -4.82 -5.42
CA VAL A 124 -4.12 -3.56 -5.98
C VAL A 124 -5.14 -2.95 -6.93
N LEU A 125 -5.67 -3.73 -7.88
CA LEU A 125 -6.60 -3.23 -8.89
C LEU A 125 -7.92 -2.75 -8.25
N ARG A 126 -8.51 -3.54 -7.35
CA ARG A 126 -9.71 -3.12 -6.61
C ARG A 126 -9.50 -1.88 -5.77
N THR A 127 -8.32 -1.75 -5.16
CA THR A 127 -7.99 -0.57 -4.36
C THR A 127 -7.75 0.65 -5.25
N ALA A 128 -7.10 0.48 -6.40
CA ALA A 128 -6.91 1.53 -7.39
C ALA A 128 -8.25 2.05 -7.92
N ASP A 129 -9.17 1.13 -8.28
CA ASP A 129 -10.52 1.48 -8.71
C ASP A 129 -11.26 2.28 -7.63
N LEU A 130 -11.24 1.81 -6.37
CA LEU A 130 -11.84 2.51 -5.23
C LEU A 130 -11.28 3.94 -5.05
N ILE A 131 -9.96 4.10 -5.21
CA ILE A 131 -9.28 5.41 -5.10
C ILE A 131 -9.75 6.36 -6.21
N LEU A 132 -9.87 5.85 -7.44
CA LEU A 132 -10.34 6.62 -8.60
C LEU A 132 -11.81 6.99 -8.47
N GLU A 133 -12.69 6.05 -8.11
CA GLU A 133 -14.10 6.31 -7.85
C GLU A 133 -14.30 7.32 -6.73
N ALA A 134 -13.50 7.22 -5.67
CA ALA A 134 -13.52 8.16 -4.56
C ALA A 134 -12.89 9.52 -4.90
N ARG A 135 -12.29 9.69 -6.09
CA ARG A 135 -11.63 10.95 -6.52
C ARG A 135 -10.61 11.47 -5.51
N LEU A 136 -9.82 10.56 -4.92
CA LEU A 136 -8.83 10.88 -3.88
C LEU A 136 -7.53 11.46 -4.45
N GLY A 137 -7.53 11.79 -5.74
CA GLY A 137 -6.37 12.27 -6.48
C GLY A 137 -5.61 11.13 -7.14
N GLU A 138 -5.13 11.40 -8.35
CA GLU A 138 -4.35 10.46 -9.16
C GLU A 138 -3.02 10.06 -8.50
N ARG A 139 -2.58 10.77 -7.45
CA ARG A 139 -1.29 10.53 -6.80
C ARG A 139 -1.19 9.16 -6.12
N TYR A 140 -2.28 8.62 -5.57
CA TYR A 140 -2.20 7.42 -4.74
C TYR A 140 -2.03 6.13 -5.55
N VAL A 141 -2.64 6.05 -6.74
CA VAL A 141 -2.57 4.85 -7.58
C VAL A 141 -1.12 4.52 -7.98
N PRO A 142 -0.30 5.46 -8.48
CA PRO A 142 1.12 5.21 -8.74
C PRO A 142 1.90 4.73 -7.52
N LEU A 143 1.65 5.28 -6.33
CA LEU A 143 2.36 4.88 -5.11
C LEU A 143 2.01 3.45 -4.69
N LEU A 144 0.72 3.09 -4.78
CA LEU A 144 0.25 1.73 -4.51
C LEU A 144 0.89 0.72 -5.46
N VAL A 145 0.82 1.00 -6.77
CA VAL A 145 1.34 0.10 -7.81
C VAL A 145 2.85 -0.06 -7.68
N ARG A 146 3.61 1.03 -7.50
CA ARG A 146 5.06 0.97 -7.29
C ARG A 146 5.43 0.18 -6.04
N GLY A 147 4.70 0.39 -4.94
CA GLY A 147 4.88 -0.38 -3.71
C GLY A 147 4.67 -1.87 -3.93
N PHE A 148 3.59 -2.26 -4.61
CA PHE A 148 3.31 -3.64 -4.99
C PHE A 148 4.42 -4.26 -5.84
N LEU A 149 4.85 -3.57 -6.91
CA LEU A 149 5.88 -4.06 -7.81
C LEU A 149 7.22 -4.28 -7.09
N ALA A 150 7.59 -3.35 -6.22
CA ALA A 150 8.79 -3.46 -5.40
C ALA A 150 8.66 -4.57 -4.33
N GLY A 151 7.47 -4.76 -3.75
CA GLY A 151 7.24 -5.69 -2.65
C GLY A 151 7.23 -7.15 -3.10
N LEU A 152 6.81 -7.39 -4.35
CA LEU A 152 6.69 -8.74 -4.93
C LEU A 152 7.68 -8.98 -6.08
N ALA A 153 8.73 -8.17 -6.18
CA ALA A 153 9.78 -8.33 -7.16
C ALA A 153 10.45 -9.72 -7.05
N PRO A 154 10.88 -10.33 -8.18
CA PRO A 154 10.77 -9.83 -9.55
C PRO A 154 9.43 -10.18 -10.23
N HIS A 155 8.50 -10.82 -9.52
CA HIS A 155 7.34 -11.46 -10.14
C HIS A 155 6.16 -10.51 -10.36
N GLY A 156 5.85 -9.62 -9.41
CA GLY A 156 4.58 -8.87 -9.35
C GLY A 156 4.12 -8.21 -10.66
N ALA A 157 5.02 -7.72 -11.52
CA ALA A 157 4.67 -7.12 -12.81
C ALA A 157 3.91 -8.09 -13.74
N ARG A 158 4.20 -9.40 -13.69
CA ARG A 158 3.47 -10.39 -14.49
C ARG A 158 2.06 -10.59 -13.93
N GLU A 159 1.94 -10.87 -12.64
CA GLU A 159 0.64 -11.09 -12.00
C GLU A 159 -0.28 -9.87 -12.13
N LEU A 160 0.25 -8.64 -12.06
CA LEU A 160 -0.57 -7.42 -12.26
C LEU A 160 -1.04 -7.25 -13.71
N ARG A 161 -0.22 -7.61 -14.71
CA ARG A 161 -0.65 -7.62 -16.12
C ARG A 161 -1.74 -8.67 -16.38
N GLU A 162 -1.62 -9.84 -15.78
CA GLU A 162 -2.62 -10.91 -15.91
C GLU A 162 -3.95 -10.47 -15.27
N ALA A 163 -3.92 -9.92 -14.05
CA ALA A 163 -5.12 -9.44 -13.36
C ALA A 163 -5.80 -8.24 -14.06
N LEU A 164 -5.04 -7.39 -14.77
CA LEU A 164 -5.60 -6.26 -15.54
C LEU A 164 -6.58 -6.69 -16.63
N ALA A 165 -6.48 -7.93 -17.14
CA ALA A 165 -7.41 -8.45 -18.13
C ALA A 165 -8.86 -8.46 -17.61
N ASP A 166 -9.04 -8.58 -16.30
CA ASP A 166 -10.35 -8.57 -15.64
C ASP A 166 -10.82 -7.16 -15.23
N HIS A 167 -9.98 -6.13 -15.45
CA HIS A 167 -10.18 -4.74 -15.06
C HIS A 167 -9.91 -3.76 -16.23
N PRO A 168 -10.68 -3.84 -17.33
CA PRO A 168 -10.44 -3.04 -18.54
C PRO A 168 -10.48 -1.53 -18.29
N GLU A 169 -11.27 -1.07 -17.30
CA GLU A 169 -11.39 0.32 -16.90
C GLU A 169 -10.09 0.92 -16.32
N LEU A 170 -9.18 0.07 -15.83
CA LEU A 170 -7.92 0.50 -15.21
C LEU A 170 -6.72 0.46 -16.16
N VAL A 171 -6.88 -0.12 -17.36
CA VAL A 171 -5.78 -0.37 -18.30
C VAL A 171 -4.99 0.90 -18.61
N ASP A 172 -5.68 1.98 -18.97
CA ASP A 172 -5.05 3.27 -19.32
C ASP A 172 -4.34 3.93 -18.13
N THR A 173 -4.74 3.60 -16.90
CA THR A 173 -4.15 4.16 -15.69
C THR A 173 -2.93 3.36 -15.21
N ILE A 174 -3.02 2.03 -15.25
CA ILE A 174 -2.01 1.13 -14.65
C ILE A 174 -0.89 0.78 -15.65
N THR A 175 -1.21 0.63 -16.93
CA THR A 175 -0.22 0.22 -17.95
C THR A 175 0.98 1.17 -18.03
N PRO A 176 0.80 2.52 -18.04
CA PRO A 176 1.94 3.44 -18.06
C PRO A 176 2.87 3.30 -16.83
N ILE A 177 2.34 2.88 -15.68
CA ILE A 177 3.12 2.69 -14.45
C ILE A 177 3.94 1.39 -14.51
N LEU A 178 3.43 0.36 -15.19
CA LEU A 178 4.13 -0.92 -15.39
C LEU A 178 5.32 -0.83 -16.35
N GLU A 179 5.37 0.21 -17.17
CA GLU A 179 6.38 0.43 -18.22
C GLU A 179 7.44 1.48 -17.84
N ALA A 180 7.22 2.20 -16.73
CA ALA A 180 8.09 3.27 -16.22
C ALA A 180 9.21 2.73 -15.32
#